data_AF-A0A2W4IJX9-F1
#
_entry.id   AF-A0A2W4IJX9-F1
#
_cell.length_a   1.000
_cell.length_b   1.000
_cell.length_c   1.000
_cell.angle_alpha   90.00
_cell.angle_beta   90.00
_cell.angle_gamma   90.00
#
_symmetry.space_group_name_H-M   'P 1'
#
loop_
_entity.id
_entity.type
_entity.pdbx_description
1 polymer ?
#
loop_
_entity_poly.entity_id
_entity_poly.type
_entity_poly.pdbx_seq_one_letter_code
_entity_poly.pdbx_strand_id
1 'polypeptide(L)'
;MGVQTWKLEAVANLIEGRIVDDSDRVEVCIKGSLLGFPLTLEAFRAGFPFGVTFFLEIGDLSDGPKPMDPDALSMTFYPRMTRGLYSIFARLLLLESKGQPIDEPRIKSNFLVSYNSRELAERFVHYPGVLEKVLKLEHYAKFSELVIRTDAGISLSVPQNFNSLDMDVVKESFTTISELGQIMFDNFQ
;
A
#
# COMPACT_ATOMS: atom_id res chain seq x y z
N MET A 1 -8.87 -8.62 -22.44
CA MET A 1 -10.15 -8.15 -21.84
C MET A 1 -9.95 -6.68 -21.53
N GLY A 2 -10.78 -5.80 -22.08
CA GLY A 2 -10.68 -4.36 -21.80
C GLY A 2 -10.98 -4.03 -20.34
N VAL A 3 -10.67 -2.80 -19.95
CA VAL A 3 -10.99 -2.24 -18.63
C VAL A 3 -12.52 -2.16 -18.46
N GLN A 4 -13.04 -2.55 -17.31
CA GLN A 4 -14.46 -2.43 -17.01
C GLN A 4 -14.81 -0.97 -16.63
N THR A 5 -15.46 -0.24 -17.53
CA THR A 5 -15.78 1.20 -17.35
C THR A 5 -16.60 1.49 -16.08
N TRP A 6 -17.63 0.68 -15.79
CA TRP A 6 -18.45 0.85 -14.60
C TRP A 6 -17.63 0.81 -13.30
N LYS A 7 -16.56 0.02 -13.30
CA LYS A 7 -15.69 -0.16 -12.13
C LYS A 7 -14.77 1.03 -11.92
N LEU A 8 -14.26 1.60 -13.02
CA LEU A 8 -13.52 2.85 -12.96
C LEU A 8 -14.35 3.96 -12.30
N GLU A 9 -15.60 4.10 -12.74
CA GLU A 9 -16.54 5.09 -12.20
C GLU A 9 -16.89 4.81 -10.73
N ALA A 10 -17.13 3.53 -10.38
CA ALA A 10 -17.42 3.15 -9.00
C ALA A 10 -16.26 3.46 -8.05
N VAL A 11 -15.01 3.18 -8.46
CA VAL A 11 -13.82 3.51 -7.66
C VAL A 11 -13.63 5.02 -7.59
N ALA A 12 -13.80 5.75 -8.69
CA ALA A 12 -13.69 7.21 -8.68
C ALA A 12 -14.69 7.84 -7.71
N ASN A 13 -15.96 7.42 -7.76
CA ASN A 13 -17.00 7.92 -6.85
C ASN A 13 -16.70 7.61 -5.37
N LEU A 14 -16.12 6.45 -5.09
CA LEU A 14 -15.77 6.03 -3.73
C LEU A 14 -14.74 6.96 -3.07
N ILE A 15 -13.78 7.48 -3.83
CA ILE A 15 -12.73 8.38 -3.35
C ILE A 15 -12.98 9.84 -3.77
N GLU A 16 -14.22 10.19 -4.10
CA GLU A 16 -14.61 11.54 -4.54
C GLU A 16 -13.70 12.09 -5.66
N GLY A 17 -13.27 11.21 -6.56
CA GLY A 17 -12.18 11.41 -7.50
C GLY A 17 -12.60 11.41 -8.97
N ARG A 18 -11.60 11.24 -9.84
CA ARG A 18 -11.75 11.16 -11.28
C ARG A 18 -10.79 10.14 -11.90
N ILE A 19 -11.20 9.63 -13.04
CA ILE A 19 -10.34 8.82 -13.91
C ILE A 19 -9.37 9.77 -14.62
N VAL A 20 -8.09 9.44 -14.61
CA VAL A 20 -7.02 10.22 -15.23
C VAL A 20 -6.42 9.41 -16.38
N ASP A 21 -6.19 10.05 -17.52
CA ASP A 21 -5.43 9.45 -18.61
C ASP A 21 -3.93 9.56 -18.30
N ASP A 22 -3.32 8.43 -17.94
CA ASP A 22 -1.87 8.26 -17.76
C ASP A 22 -1.40 7.01 -18.53
N SER A 23 -1.92 6.87 -19.76
CA SER A 23 -1.72 5.71 -20.62
C SER A 23 -0.26 5.44 -21.01
N ASP A 24 0.62 6.45 -20.86
CA ASP A 24 2.08 6.30 -21.03
C ASP A 24 2.71 5.43 -19.93
N ARG A 25 2.09 5.38 -18.73
CA ARG A 25 2.58 4.61 -17.58
C ARG A 25 1.68 3.44 -17.22
N VAL A 26 0.36 3.63 -17.22
CA VAL A 26 -0.62 2.70 -16.63
C VAL A 26 -1.92 2.65 -17.44
N GLU A 27 -2.56 1.47 -17.49
CA GLU A 27 -3.85 1.29 -18.16
C GLU A 27 -5.02 1.82 -17.31
N VAL A 28 -4.84 1.91 -15.99
CA VAL A 28 -5.81 2.46 -15.04
C VAL A 28 -5.11 3.47 -14.14
N CYS A 29 -5.63 4.69 -14.07
CA CYS A 29 -5.23 5.69 -13.09
C CYS A 29 -6.50 6.41 -12.58
N ILE A 30 -6.74 6.34 -11.27
CA ILE A 30 -7.88 6.99 -10.62
C ILE A 30 -7.34 7.79 -9.45
N LYS A 31 -7.58 9.10 -9.46
CA LYS A 31 -7.10 10.04 -8.44
C LYS A 31 -8.27 10.67 -7.72
N GLY A 32 -8.19 10.80 -6.40
CA GLY A 32 -9.22 11.40 -5.58
C GLY A 32 -8.70 11.76 -4.20
N SER A 33 -9.60 11.85 -3.23
CA SER A 33 -9.25 12.12 -1.84
C SER A 33 -10.19 11.42 -0.86
N LEU A 34 -9.65 10.99 0.28
CA LEU A 34 -10.44 10.46 1.39
C LEU A 34 -9.80 10.91 2.70
N LEU A 35 -10.63 11.33 3.66
CA LEU A 35 -10.17 11.90 4.94
C LEU A 35 -9.17 13.06 4.80
N GLY A 36 -9.24 13.81 3.70
CA GLY A 36 -8.33 14.93 3.43
C GLY A 36 -6.99 14.56 2.78
N PHE A 37 -6.72 13.27 2.58
CA PHE A 37 -5.50 12.81 1.90
C PHE A 37 -5.73 12.58 0.41
N PRO A 38 -4.82 13.01 -0.48
CA PRO A 38 -4.79 12.58 -1.87
C PRO A 38 -4.57 11.07 -1.98
N LEU A 39 -5.36 10.43 -2.82
CA LEU A 39 -5.33 9.00 -3.07
C LEU A 39 -5.22 8.71 -4.56
N THR A 40 -4.47 7.67 -4.90
CA THR A 40 -4.42 7.15 -6.27
C THR A 40 -4.57 5.63 -6.29
N LEU A 41 -5.40 5.10 -7.19
CA LEU A 41 -5.33 3.70 -7.61
C LEU A 41 -4.73 3.64 -9.01
N GLU A 42 -3.66 2.88 -9.15
CA GLU A 42 -3.03 2.62 -10.45
C GLU A 42 -3.12 1.14 -10.79
N ALA A 43 -3.24 0.83 -12.08
CA ALA A 43 -2.94 -0.50 -12.58
C ALA A 43 -2.16 -0.47 -13.89
N PHE A 44 -0.98 -1.10 -13.92
CA PHE A 44 -0.14 -1.15 -15.14
C PHE A 44 -0.88 -1.79 -16.31
N ARG A 45 -1.57 -2.89 -16.04
CA ARG A 45 -2.52 -3.54 -16.95
C ARG A 45 -3.72 -4.06 -16.18
N ALA A 46 -4.93 -3.78 -16.65
CA ALA A 46 -6.15 -4.12 -15.93
C ALA A 46 -6.40 -5.63 -15.80
N GLY A 47 -5.83 -6.43 -16.71
CA GLY A 47 -5.92 -7.89 -16.70
C GLY A 47 -4.71 -8.63 -16.11
N PHE A 48 -3.64 -7.94 -15.74
CA PHE A 48 -2.41 -8.60 -15.27
C PHE A 48 -2.51 -8.93 -13.77
N PRO A 49 -2.21 -10.17 -13.34
CA PRO A 49 -2.10 -10.49 -11.91
C PRO A 49 -0.92 -9.70 -11.36
N PHE A 50 -1.03 -9.06 -10.18
CA PHE A 50 -0.02 -8.12 -9.63
C PHE A 50 -0.04 -6.70 -10.21
N GLY A 51 -1.15 -6.29 -10.82
CA GLY A 51 -1.24 -5.03 -11.54
C GLY A 51 -1.63 -3.82 -10.69
N VAL A 52 -2.30 -3.98 -9.54
CA VAL A 52 -2.95 -2.87 -8.83
C VAL A 52 -2.14 -2.38 -7.63
N THR A 53 -1.97 -1.06 -7.55
CA THR A 53 -1.34 -0.39 -6.41
C THR A 53 -2.22 0.77 -5.93
N PHE A 54 -2.39 0.86 -4.61
CA PHE A 54 -3.03 1.98 -3.95
C PHE A 54 -1.96 2.89 -3.36
N PHE A 55 -2.10 4.19 -3.58
CA PHE A 55 -1.23 5.22 -3.06
C PHE A 55 -2.02 6.19 -2.19
N LEU A 56 -1.39 6.62 -1.11
CA LEU A 56 -1.80 7.74 -0.30
C LEU A 56 -0.62 8.69 -0.14
N GLU A 57 -0.86 9.98 -0.32
CA GLU A 57 0.17 11.02 -0.23
C GLU A 57 -0.04 11.86 1.05
N ILE A 58 1.02 12.10 1.82
CA ILE A 58 0.98 12.87 3.10
C ILE A 58 1.87 14.12 3.01
N GLY A 59 2.79 14.16 2.05
CA GLY A 59 3.71 15.28 1.84
C GLY A 59 3.24 16.26 0.77
N ASP A 60 3.73 17.51 0.85
CA ASP A 60 3.51 18.50 -0.19
C ASP A 60 4.37 18.19 -1.43
N LEU A 61 3.72 17.63 -2.45
CA LEU A 61 4.31 17.30 -3.75
C LEU A 61 4.45 18.51 -4.68
N SER A 62 4.05 19.72 -4.26
CA SER A 62 4.10 20.93 -5.08
C SER A 62 5.50 21.24 -5.64
N ASP A 63 6.56 20.85 -4.93
CA ASP A 63 7.94 21.24 -5.26
C ASP A 63 8.75 20.14 -5.99
N GLY A 64 8.09 19.09 -6.50
CA GLY A 64 8.75 18.00 -7.21
C GLY A 64 9.39 16.94 -6.30
N PRO A 65 10.28 16.08 -6.83
CA PRO A 65 10.86 14.98 -6.07
C PRO A 65 11.73 15.49 -4.92
N LYS A 66 11.23 15.45 -3.69
CA LYS A 66 11.99 15.80 -2.50
C LYS A 66 12.89 14.60 -2.11
N PRO A 67 14.18 14.83 -1.80
CA PRO A 67 15.01 13.80 -1.19
C PRO A 67 14.40 13.35 0.13
N MET A 68 14.56 12.08 0.47
CA MET A 68 14.03 11.51 1.71
C MET A 68 14.56 12.29 2.91
N ASP A 69 13.67 12.71 3.80
CA ASP A 69 14.06 13.34 5.06
C ASP A 69 14.87 12.32 5.90
N PRO A 70 16.10 12.66 6.34
CA PRO A 70 16.91 11.77 7.17
C PRO A 70 16.21 11.26 8.43
N ASP A 71 15.28 12.05 8.97
CA ASP A 71 14.54 11.74 10.20
C ASP A 71 13.20 11.03 9.92
N ALA A 72 12.81 10.89 8.66
CA ALA A 72 11.59 10.17 8.29
C ALA A 72 11.77 8.65 8.35
N LEU A 73 10.72 7.95 8.75
CA LEU A 73 10.66 6.50 8.67
C LEU A 73 10.40 6.08 7.21
N SER A 74 11.23 5.18 6.70
CA SER A 74 10.95 4.40 5.50
C SER A 74 10.92 2.93 5.90
N MET A 75 9.76 2.31 5.75
CA MET A 75 9.48 0.95 6.21
C MET A 75 8.68 0.18 5.17
N THR A 76 9.04 -1.07 4.92
CA THR A 76 8.31 -1.95 4.00
C THR A 76 7.96 -3.26 4.68
N PHE A 77 6.68 -3.64 4.59
CA PHE A 77 6.16 -4.94 5.01
C PHE A 77 5.96 -5.84 3.80
N TYR A 78 6.51 -7.05 3.89
CA TYR A 78 6.28 -8.15 2.96
C TYR A 78 5.59 -9.28 3.72
N PRO A 79 4.35 -9.68 3.37
CA PRO A 79 3.72 -10.81 4.04
C PRO A 79 4.54 -12.07 3.83
N ARG A 80 4.80 -12.79 4.92
CA ARG A 80 5.39 -14.12 4.85
C ARG A 80 4.40 -15.01 4.14
N MET A 81 4.66 -15.29 2.87
CA MET A 81 3.85 -16.21 2.07
C MET A 81 3.87 -17.61 2.71
N THR A 82 2.93 -17.84 3.63
CA THR A 82 2.84 -19.08 4.40
C THR A 82 1.70 -19.98 3.95
N ARG A 83 1.00 -19.66 2.86
CA ARG A 83 -0.16 -20.45 2.42
C ARG A 83 -0.24 -20.64 0.90
N GLY A 84 0.17 -21.83 0.44
CA GLY A 84 -0.23 -22.40 -0.86
C GLY A 84 0.84 -22.46 -1.95
N LEU A 85 0.41 -22.93 -3.14
CA LEU A 85 1.21 -23.15 -4.35
C LEU A 85 2.02 -21.91 -4.80
N TYR A 86 1.62 -20.71 -4.39
CA TYR A 86 2.33 -19.46 -4.63
C TYR A 86 3.69 -19.35 -3.91
N SER A 87 3.91 -20.09 -2.82
CA SER A 87 5.22 -20.18 -2.16
C SER A 87 6.30 -20.82 -3.06
N ILE A 88 5.89 -21.67 -4.01
CA ILE A 88 6.79 -22.32 -4.97
C ILE A 88 7.27 -21.29 -6.01
N PHE A 89 6.36 -20.44 -6.50
CA PHE A 89 6.70 -19.38 -7.46
C PHE A 89 7.52 -18.26 -6.82
N ALA A 90 7.21 -17.87 -5.59
CA ALA A 90 8.01 -16.91 -4.83
C ALA A 90 9.45 -17.40 -4.58
N ARG A 91 9.64 -18.69 -4.29
CA ARG A 91 10.99 -19.30 -4.18
C ARG A 91 11.74 -19.38 -5.50
N LEU A 92 11.04 -19.52 -6.62
CA LEU A 92 11.65 -19.61 -7.95
C LEU A 92 12.09 -18.24 -8.50
N LEU A 93 11.47 -17.14 -8.05
CA LEU A 93 11.54 -15.81 -8.67
C LEU A 93 12.14 -14.70 -7.78
N LEU A 94 12.97 -15.03 -6.77
CA LEU A 94 14.00 -14.17 -6.13
C LEU A 94 13.93 -14.19 -4.58
N LEU A 95 15.14 -14.28 -4.01
CA LEU A 95 15.61 -13.67 -2.76
C LEU A 95 14.60 -13.62 -1.61
N GLU A 96 14.73 -14.58 -0.68
CA GLU A 96 14.35 -14.34 0.72
C GLU A 96 15.14 -13.11 1.19
N SER A 97 14.52 -11.93 1.17
CA SER A 97 15.05 -10.80 1.92
C SER A 97 15.09 -11.27 3.37
N LYS A 98 16.29 -11.30 3.96
CA LYS A 98 16.44 -11.57 5.39
C LYS A 98 15.85 -10.36 6.10
N GLY A 99 14.52 -10.36 6.26
CA GLY A 99 13.79 -9.29 6.89
C GLY A 99 14.43 -8.91 8.22
N GLN A 100 14.46 -7.62 8.51
CA GLN A 100 15.02 -7.07 9.72
C GLN A 100 14.09 -7.37 10.91
N PRO A 101 14.65 -7.64 12.11
CA PRO A 101 13.85 -7.96 13.28
C PRO A 101 13.11 -6.73 13.79
N ILE A 102 11.84 -6.90 14.18
CA ILE A 102 11.04 -5.96 14.97
C ILE A 102 10.52 -6.73 16.16
N ASP A 103 10.59 -6.17 17.37
CA ASP A 103 10.20 -6.87 18.59
C ASP A 103 8.69 -6.96 18.83
N GLU A 104 7.93 -7.38 17.82
CA GLU A 104 6.49 -7.58 17.88
C GLU A 104 6.15 -8.99 17.34
N PRO A 105 5.68 -9.94 18.18
CA PRO A 105 5.39 -11.32 17.78
C PRO A 105 4.43 -11.44 16.58
N ARG A 106 3.40 -10.58 16.50
CA ARG A 106 2.45 -10.59 15.39
C ARG A 106 3.11 -10.14 14.08
N ILE A 107 4.08 -9.22 14.14
CA ILE A 107 4.85 -8.84 12.96
C ILE A 107 5.82 -9.95 12.57
N LYS A 108 6.60 -10.49 13.52
CA LYS A 108 7.59 -11.56 13.27
C LYS A 108 6.95 -12.79 12.60
N SER A 109 5.74 -13.15 13.02
CA SER A 109 5.02 -14.33 12.50
C SER A 109 4.40 -14.11 11.12
N ASN A 110 3.93 -12.90 10.81
CA ASN A 110 3.17 -12.63 9.59
C ASN A 110 3.97 -11.92 8.49
N PHE A 111 5.06 -11.21 8.82
CA PHE A 111 5.77 -10.36 7.86
C PHE A 111 7.30 -10.52 7.91
N LEU A 112 7.93 -10.26 6.77
CA LEU A 112 9.32 -9.81 6.65
C LEU A 112 9.28 -8.29 6.52
N VAL A 113 10.21 -7.61 7.18
CA VAL A 113 10.20 -6.14 7.21
C VAL A 113 11.56 -5.60 6.80
N SER A 114 11.57 -4.48 6.11
CA SER A 114 12.76 -3.65 5.87
C SER A 114 12.49 -2.26 6.41
N TYR A 115 13.47 -1.63 7.06
CA TYR A 115 13.36 -0.26 7.55
C TYR A 115 14.71 0.46 7.51
N ASN A 116 14.68 1.79 7.49
CA ASN A 116 15.88 2.64 7.59
C ASN A 116 16.36 2.85 9.03
N SER A 117 15.44 2.99 10.00
CA SER A 117 15.75 3.18 11.41
C SER A 117 14.93 2.24 12.28
N ARG A 118 15.63 1.43 13.10
CA ARG A 118 14.98 0.47 14.00
C ARG A 118 14.13 1.16 15.06
N GLU A 119 14.63 2.24 15.63
CA GLU A 119 13.94 2.99 16.69
C GLU A 119 12.62 3.58 16.17
N LEU A 120 12.63 4.20 14.99
CA LEU A 120 11.43 4.73 14.36
C LEU A 120 10.45 3.61 13.96
N ALA A 121 10.96 2.50 13.44
CA ALA A 121 10.12 1.35 13.08
C ALA A 121 9.45 0.72 14.30
N GLU A 122 10.17 0.55 15.41
CA GLU A 122 9.59 0.05 16.66
C GLU A 122 8.58 1.05 17.24
N ARG A 123 8.88 2.36 17.24
CA ARG A 123 7.93 3.39 17.67
C ARG A 123 6.64 3.36 16.84
N PHE A 124 6.77 3.22 15.52
CA PHE A 124 5.64 3.20 14.60
C PHE A 124 4.77 1.95 14.78
N VAL A 125 5.37 0.75 14.81
CA VAL A 125 4.61 -0.51 14.94
C VAL A 125 3.84 -0.60 16.25
N HIS A 126 4.42 -0.10 17.34
CA HIS A 126 3.77 -0.12 18.66
C HIS A 126 2.82 1.06 18.88
N TYR A 127 2.72 1.99 17.93
CA TYR A 127 1.77 3.09 18.04
C TYR A 127 0.32 2.56 18.01
N PRO A 128 -0.58 3.04 18.89
CA PRO A 128 -1.93 2.54 18.98
C PRO A 128 -2.66 2.48 17.63
N GLY A 129 -3.11 1.28 17.26
CA GLY A 129 -3.92 1.05 16.07
C GLY A 129 -3.15 0.92 14.75
N VAL A 130 -1.80 1.02 14.73
CA VAL A 130 -0.99 0.76 13.52
C VAL A 130 -0.98 -0.73 13.20
N LEU A 131 -0.64 -1.56 14.17
CA LEU A 131 -0.52 -3.01 13.98
C LEU A 131 -1.84 -3.64 13.51
N GLU A 132 -2.95 -3.24 14.11
CA GLU A 132 -4.29 -3.69 13.74
C GLU A 132 -4.61 -3.36 12.28
N LYS A 133 -4.25 -2.16 11.82
CA LYS A 133 -4.48 -1.72 10.44
C LYS A 133 -3.59 -2.45 9.44
N VAL A 134 -2.31 -2.66 9.75
CA VAL A 134 -1.39 -3.45 8.90
C VAL A 134 -1.91 -4.89 8.74
N LEU A 135 -2.37 -5.50 9.84
CA LEU A 135 -2.95 -6.86 9.80
C LEU A 135 -4.31 -6.88 9.08
N LYS A 136 -5.12 -5.84 9.23
CA LYS A 136 -6.38 -5.69 8.48
C LYS A 136 -6.11 -5.61 6.97
N LEU A 137 -5.11 -4.83 6.54
CA LEU A 137 -4.69 -4.77 5.14
C LEU A 137 -4.24 -6.14 4.62
N GLU A 138 -3.46 -6.90 5.40
CA GLU A 138 -3.06 -8.26 5.00
C GLU A 138 -4.29 -9.17 4.87
N HIS A 139 -5.27 -9.04 5.78
CA HIS A 139 -6.47 -9.86 5.78
C HIS A 139 -7.33 -9.62 4.53
N TYR A 140 -7.65 -8.36 4.23
CA TYR A 140 -8.56 -7.99 3.14
C TYR A 140 -7.87 -7.91 1.79
N ALA A 141 -6.78 -7.15 1.70
CA ALA A 141 -6.12 -6.86 0.43
C ALA A 141 -5.20 -7.98 -0.03
N LYS A 142 -4.75 -8.84 0.90
CA LYS A 142 -3.77 -9.90 0.65
C LYS A 142 -2.56 -9.36 -0.12
N PHE A 143 -2.08 -8.20 0.31
CA PHE A 143 -1.07 -7.41 -0.40
C PHE A 143 0.25 -8.18 -0.58
N SER A 144 1.02 -7.83 -1.60
CA SER A 144 2.38 -8.36 -1.79
C SER A 144 3.43 -7.47 -1.12
N GLU A 145 3.18 -6.16 -1.08
CA GLU A 145 4.07 -5.17 -0.48
C GLU A 145 3.26 -4.00 0.09
N LEU A 146 3.63 -3.54 1.29
CA LEU A 146 3.16 -2.31 1.90
C LEU A 146 4.37 -1.45 2.27
N VAL A 147 4.52 -0.32 1.59
CA VAL A 147 5.57 0.67 1.85
C VAL A 147 4.97 1.84 2.62
N ILE A 148 5.65 2.25 3.68
CA ILE A 148 5.28 3.35 4.56
C ILE A 148 6.47 4.31 4.61
N ARG A 149 6.20 5.57 4.25
CA ARG A 149 7.14 6.67 4.27
C ARG A 149 6.51 7.86 4.97
N THR A 150 6.99 8.26 6.14
CA THR A 150 6.32 9.33 6.91
C THR A 150 6.44 10.70 6.25
N ASP A 151 7.43 10.89 5.37
CA ASP A 151 7.64 12.10 4.56
C ASP A 151 6.82 12.14 3.27
N ALA A 152 6.41 10.98 2.73
CA ALA A 152 5.81 10.88 1.40
C ALA A 152 4.40 10.29 1.42
N GLY A 153 4.18 9.22 2.18
CA GLY A 153 2.89 8.54 2.33
C GLY A 153 3.00 7.02 2.27
N ILE A 154 1.97 6.38 1.72
CA ILE A 154 1.78 4.92 1.76
C ILE A 154 1.60 4.39 0.34
N SER A 155 2.24 3.26 0.05
CA SER A 155 2.01 2.47 -1.17
C SER A 155 1.66 1.03 -0.81
N LEU A 156 0.51 0.55 -1.27
CA LEU A 156 -0.01 -0.80 -1.05
C LEU A 156 -0.17 -1.51 -2.38
N SER A 157 0.69 -2.49 -2.65
CA SER A 157 0.66 -3.29 -3.89
C SER A 157 -0.12 -4.59 -3.65
N VAL A 158 -1.13 -4.87 -4.46
CA VAL A 158 -1.96 -6.07 -4.32
C VAL A 158 -1.78 -7.05 -5.49
N PRO A 159 -1.75 -8.37 -5.22
CA PRO A 159 -1.53 -9.38 -6.25
C PRO A 159 -2.77 -9.70 -7.08
N GLN A 160 -3.63 -8.71 -7.31
CA GLN A 160 -4.90 -8.87 -8.03
C GLN A 160 -4.89 -8.05 -9.32
N ASN A 161 -5.66 -8.49 -10.30
CA ASN A 161 -5.92 -7.71 -11.50
C ASN A 161 -7.01 -6.66 -11.18
N PHE A 162 -7.02 -5.54 -11.90
CA PHE A 162 -8.06 -4.53 -11.68
C PHE A 162 -9.45 -5.08 -11.98
N ASN A 163 -9.60 -5.87 -13.05
CA ASN A 163 -10.92 -6.36 -13.48
C ASN A 163 -11.60 -7.30 -12.46
N SER A 164 -10.85 -8.10 -11.71
CA SER A 164 -11.40 -9.03 -10.71
C SER A 164 -11.27 -8.54 -9.25
N LEU A 165 -10.62 -7.39 -9.02
CA LEU A 165 -10.47 -6.81 -7.68
C LEU A 165 -11.83 -6.49 -7.03
N ASP A 166 -12.14 -7.06 -5.88
CA ASP A 166 -13.41 -6.78 -5.22
C ASP A 166 -13.54 -5.30 -4.80
N MET A 167 -14.74 -4.71 -4.96
CA MET A 167 -15.01 -3.34 -4.53
C MET A 167 -14.92 -3.18 -3.01
N ASP A 168 -15.24 -4.23 -2.24
CA ASP A 168 -15.06 -4.22 -0.79
C ASP A 168 -13.57 -4.16 -0.42
N VAL A 169 -12.71 -4.85 -1.19
CA VAL A 169 -11.25 -4.76 -1.00
C VAL A 169 -10.76 -3.34 -1.32
N VAL A 170 -11.27 -2.70 -2.38
CA VAL A 170 -10.91 -1.32 -2.71
C VAL A 170 -11.31 -0.36 -1.59
N LYS A 171 -12.54 -0.45 -1.11
CA LYS A 171 -13.05 0.41 -0.02
C LYS A 171 -12.30 0.23 1.28
N GLU A 172 -12.10 -1.02 1.70
CA GLU A 172 -11.39 -1.29 2.95
C GLU A 172 -9.91 -0.92 2.85
N SER A 173 -9.28 -1.09 1.67
CA SER A 173 -7.89 -0.67 1.44
C SER A 173 -7.76 0.84 1.56
N PHE A 174 -8.57 1.62 0.82
CA PHE A 174 -8.53 3.08 0.88
C PHE A 174 -8.83 3.64 2.28
N THR A 175 -9.86 3.11 2.94
CA THR A 175 -10.19 3.51 4.32
C THR A 175 -9.02 3.23 5.26
N THR A 176 -8.47 2.01 5.22
CA THR A 176 -7.43 1.60 6.15
C THR A 176 -6.10 2.33 5.91
N ILE A 177 -5.71 2.57 4.65
CA ILE A 177 -4.52 3.39 4.37
C ILE A 177 -4.75 4.84 4.78
N SER A 178 -5.96 5.40 4.62
CA SER A 178 -6.28 6.76 5.05
C SER A 178 -6.21 6.93 6.56
N GLU A 179 -6.72 5.95 7.32
CA GLU A 179 -6.58 5.96 8.77
C GLU A 179 -5.11 5.78 9.23
N LEU A 180 -4.30 5.00 8.50
CA LEU A 180 -2.86 4.93 8.74
C LEU A 180 -2.18 6.27 8.41
N GLY A 181 -2.59 6.90 7.31
CA GLY A 181 -2.09 8.21 6.89
C GLY A 181 -2.36 9.29 7.93
N GLN A 182 -3.55 9.27 8.54
CA GLN A 182 -3.88 10.16 9.66
C GLN A 182 -2.94 9.94 10.85
N ILE A 183 -2.69 8.68 11.24
CA ILE A 183 -1.76 8.36 12.34
C ILE A 183 -0.35 8.89 12.03
N MET A 184 0.11 8.71 10.79
CA MET A 184 1.41 9.20 10.33
C MET A 184 1.50 10.72 10.37
N PHE A 185 0.50 11.40 9.81
CA PHE A 185 0.43 12.87 9.76
C PHE A 185 0.43 13.49 11.16
N ASP A 186 -0.37 12.94 12.08
CA ASP A 186 -0.53 13.53 13.42
C ASP A 186 0.67 13.28 14.36
N ASN A 187 1.50 12.26 14.10
CA ASN A 187 2.46 11.75 15.11
C ASN A 187 3.88 11.47 14.60
N PHE A 188 4.11 11.55 13.28
CA PHE A 188 5.38 11.15 12.66
C PHE A 188 5.87 12.09 11.55
N GLN A 189 5.18 13.20 11.30
CA GLN A 189 5.72 14.35 10.57
C GLN A 189 6.47 15.32 11.47
#